data_AF-A8QB27-F1
#
_entry.id   AF-A8QB27-F1
#
_cell.length_a   1.000
_cell.length_b   1.000
_cell.length_c   1.000
_cell.angle_alpha   90.00
_cell.angle_beta   90.00
_cell.angle_gamma   90.00
#
_symmetry.space_group_name_H-M   'P 1'
#
loop_
_entity.id
_entity.type
_entity.pdbx_description
1 polymer ?
#
loop_
_entity_poly.entity_id
_entity_poly.type
_entity_poly.pdbx_seq_one_letter_code
_entity_poly.pdbx_strand_id
1 'polypeptide(L)'
;MPKLVMKLIFMLVPSQSPFFVRPILNMIGSQVNGRLVDPDLKAMIKLTSDTLTKESGDGRAWFAGGDKDGNPTAADYQMLFPIEAITSGRMDPAMVPEPLKNWIDMVHKRPAYIRAYEKGGAYDYAKL
;
A
#
# COMPACT_ATOMS: atom_id res chain seq x y z
N MET A 1 -15.05 4.69 -4.03
CA MET A 1 -14.65 4.06 -2.76
C MET A 1 -13.19 3.64 -2.85
N PRO A 2 -12.39 3.75 -1.77
CA PRO A 2 -11.01 3.28 -1.75
C PRO A 2 -10.94 1.78 -2.11
N LYS A 3 -10.18 1.42 -3.16
CA LYS A 3 -10.16 0.06 -3.71
C LYS A 3 -9.60 -0.97 -2.73
N LEU A 4 -8.61 -0.57 -1.92
CA LEU A 4 -8.07 -1.41 -0.83
C LEU A 4 -9.15 -1.74 0.23
N VAL A 5 -10.03 -0.79 0.55
CA VAL A 5 -11.13 -1.02 1.49
C VAL A 5 -12.19 -1.94 0.89
N MET A 6 -12.54 -1.75 -0.38
CA MET A 6 -13.44 -2.69 -1.09
C MET A 6 -12.89 -4.12 -1.07
N LYS A 7 -11.59 -4.27 -1.37
CA LYS A 7 -10.91 -5.57 -1.31
C LYS A 7 -11.01 -6.20 0.08
N LEU A 8 -10.75 -5.42 1.13
CA LEU A 8 -10.88 -5.85 2.52
C LEU A 8 -12.32 -6.29 2.86
N ILE A 9 -13.33 -5.51 2.47
CA ILE A 9 -14.74 -5.86 2.73
C ILE A 9 -15.09 -7.21 2.10
N PHE A 10 -14.73 -7.45 0.83
CA PHE A 10 -15.01 -8.72 0.17
C PHE A 10 -14.22 -9.91 0.77
N MET A 11 -13.09 -9.65 1.44
CA MET A 11 -12.39 -10.67 2.23
C MET A 11 -13.04 -10.93 3.59
N LEU A 12 -13.59 -9.90 4.25
CA LEU A 12 -14.15 -10.01 5.60
C LEU A 12 -15.58 -10.56 5.62
N VAL A 13 -16.42 -10.23 4.64
CA VAL A 13 -17.83 -10.66 4.62
C VAL A 13 -17.97 -12.18 4.75
N PRO A 14 -17.22 -13.02 4.00
CA PRO A 14 -17.33 -14.47 4.14
C PRO A 14 -16.85 -15.01 5.50
N SER A 15 -15.88 -14.34 6.16
CA SER A 15 -15.36 -14.80 7.46
C SER A 15 -16.32 -14.55 8.61
N GLN A 16 -17.22 -13.58 8.47
CA GLN A 16 -18.27 -13.24 9.44
C GLN A 16 -19.61 -13.96 9.18
N SER A 17 -19.63 -14.89 8.21
CA SER A 17 -20.85 -15.56 7.76
C SER A 17 -20.99 -16.98 8.32
N PRO A 18 -22.21 -17.50 8.52
CA PRO A 18 -22.44 -18.90 8.92
C PRO A 18 -21.79 -19.89 7.96
N PHE A 19 -21.33 -21.04 8.49
CA PHE A 19 -20.50 -21.99 7.74
C PHE A 19 -21.17 -22.50 6.45
N PHE A 20 -22.50 -22.57 6.40
CA PHE A 20 -23.24 -23.11 5.26
C PHE A 20 -23.38 -22.12 4.08
N VAL A 21 -23.41 -20.81 4.31
CA VAL A 21 -23.42 -19.79 3.23
C VAL A 21 -22.01 -19.31 2.85
N ARG A 22 -21.04 -19.49 3.74
CA ARG A 22 -19.65 -19.06 3.56
C ARG A 22 -19.03 -19.48 2.22
N PRO A 23 -19.22 -20.71 1.68
CA PRO A 23 -18.65 -21.10 0.38
C PRO A 23 -19.16 -20.25 -0.79
N ILE A 24 -20.46 -19.92 -0.78
CA ILE A 24 -21.08 -19.10 -1.83
C ILE A 24 -20.55 -17.67 -1.76
N LEU A 25 -20.47 -17.10 -0.56
CA LEU A 25 -19.95 -15.76 -0.35
C LEU A 25 -18.46 -15.64 -0.69
N ASN A 26 -17.66 -16.67 -0.38
CA ASN A 26 -16.26 -16.75 -0.82
C ASN A 26 -16.16 -16.71 -2.36
N MET A 27 -17.01 -17.46 -3.06
CA MET A 27 -17.02 -17.49 -4.52
C MET A 27 -17.41 -16.13 -5.11
N ILE A 28 -18.42 -15.46 -4.55
CA ILE A 28 -18.83 -14.14 -5.03
C ILE A 28 -17.72 -13.10 -4.75
N GLY A 29 -17.18 -13.10 -3.53
CA GLY A 29 -16.11 -12.19 -3.14
C GLY A 29 -14.85 -12.36 -4.00
N SER A 30 -14.47 -13.60 -4.31
CA SER A 30 -13.32 -13.87 -5.18
C SER A 30 -13.55 -13.43 -6.63
N GLN A 31 -14.76 -13.60 -7.17
CA GLN A 31 -15.09 -13.11 -8.51
C GLN A 31 -15.09 -11.59 -8.60
N VAL A 32 -15.68 -10.91 -7.61
CA VAL A 32 -15.70 -9.43 -7.57
C VAL A 32 -14.28 -8.88 -7.43
N ASN A 33 -13.47 -9.45 -6.52
CA ASN A 33 -12.08 -9.05 -6.37
C ASN A 33 -11.31 -9.28 -7.68
N GLY A 34 -11.34 -10.50 -8.23
CA GLY A 34 -10.55 -10.84 -9.41
C GLY A 34 -10.95 -10.10 -10.69
N ARG A 35 -12.24 -9.77 -10.87
CA ARG A 35 -12.73 -9.11 -12.11
C ARG A 35 -12.77 -7.60 -12.04
N LEU A 36 -12.97 -7.02 -10.86
CA LEU A 36 -13.23 -5.57 -10.73
C LEU A 36 -12.19 -4.86 -9.85
N VAL A 37 -11.83 -5.45 -8.70
CA VAL A 37 -11.00 -4.74 -7.72
C VAL A 37 -9.52 -4.90 -8.00
N ASP A 38 -9.08 -6.12 -8.31
CA ASP A 38 -7.68 -6.45 -8.52
C ASP A 38 -7.10 -5.85 -9.81
N PRO A 39 -7.81 -5.81 -10.96
CA PRO A 39 -7.31 -5.13 -12.15
C PRO A 39 -7.09 -3.63 -11.92
N ASP A 40 -8.05 -2.96 -11.26
CA ASP A 40 -7.96 -1.54 -10.93
C ASP A 40 -6.80 -1.26 -9.96
N LEU A 41 -6.67 -2.08 -8.91
CA LEU A 41 -5.54 -1.98 -7.98
C LEU A 41 -4.21 -2.20 -8.68
N LYS A 42 -4.12 -3.20 -9.56
CA LYS A 42 -2.90 -3.47 -10.32
C LYS A 42 -2.52 -2.29 -11.20
N ALA A 43 -3.48 -1.64 -11.87
CA ALA A 43 -3.23 -0.44 -12.66
C ALA A 43 -2.74 0.73 -11.79
N MET A 44 -3.38 0.98 -10.64
CA MET A 44 -2.97 2.03 -9.69
C MET A 44 -1.58 1.79 -9.11
N ILE A 45 -1.29 0.55 -8.70
CA ILE A 45 0.01 0.15 -8.17
C ILE A 45 1.09 0.31 -9.24
N LYS A 46 0.81 -0.14 -10.46
CA LYS A 46 1.73 0.01 -11.59
C LYS A 46 2.04 1.48 -11.86
N LEU A 47 1.01 2.33 -11.98
CA LEU A 47 1.20 3.77 -12.18
C LEU A 47 2.07 4.37 -11.07
N THR A 48 1.77 4.02 -9.81
CA THR A 48 2.51 4.52 -8.64
C THR A 48 3.98 4.09 -8.68
N SER A 49 4.23 2.81 -8.97
CA SER A 49 5.60 2.27 -9.07
C SER A 49 6.37 2.88 -10.24
N ASP A 50 5.72 3.07 -11.39
CA ASP A 50 6.32 3.68 -12.58
C ASP A 50 6.68 5.15 -12.31
N THR A 51 5.77 5.92 -11.70
CA THR A 51 6.02 7.30 -11.28
C THR A 51 7.20 7.36 -10.32
N LEU A 52 7.21 6.54 -9.27
CA LEU A 52 8.30 6.51 -8.30
C LEU A 52 9.64 6.20 -8.99
N THR A 53 9.67 5.21 -9.88
CA THR A 53 10.88 4.81 -10.60
C THR A 53 11.39 5.93 -11.49
N LYS A 54 10.49 6.61 -12.20
CA LYS A 54 10.81 7.73 -13.06
C LYS A 54 11.43 8.90 -12.30
N GLU A 55 10.81 9.29 -11.17
CA GLU A 55 11.29 10.45 -10.39
C GLU A 55 12.55 10.13 -9.56
N SER A 56 12.73 8.85 -9.18
CA SER A 56 13.89 8.39 -8.39
C SER A 56 15.20 8.27 -9.19
N GLY A 57 15.16 8.36 -10.52
CA GLY A 57 16.34 8.17 -11.40
C GLY A 57 17.47 9.18 -11.17
N ASP A 58 17.16 10.37 -10.66
CA ASP A 58 18.11 11.46 -10.45
C ASP A 58 18.61 11.57 -9.00
N GLY A 59 18.44 10.50 -8.20
CA GLY A 59 18.77 10.48 -6.76
C GLY A 59 17.70 11.10 -5.85
N ARG A 60 16.55 11.50 -6.41
CA ARG A 60 15.40 12.07 -5.68
C ARG A 60 14.32 11.01 -5.47
N ALA A 61 14.47 10.19 -4.44
CA ALA A 61 13.59 9.03 -4.19
C ALA A 61 12.20 9.40 -3.61
N TRP A 62 11.52 10.39 -4.19
CA TRP A 62 10.24 10.93 -3.71
C TRP A 62 9.24 11.05 -4.88
N PHE A 63 7.95 10.88 -4.60
CA PHE A 63 6.88 10.87 -5.60
C PHE A 63 6.74 12.18 -6.39
N ALA A 64 7.22 13.29 -5.83
CA ALA A 64 7.26 14.59 -6.47
C ALA A 64 8.69 15.15 -6.58
N GLY A 65 9.72 14.28 -6.59
CA GLY A 65 11.12 14.68 -6.73
C GLY A 65 11.73 15.38 -5.52
N GLY A 66 11.02 15.47 -4.40
CA GLY A 66 11.51 16.08 -3.16
C GLY A 66 11.48 17.61 -3.17
N ASP A 67 11.68 18.21 -2.01
CA ASP A 67 11.84 19.66 -1.89
C ASP A 67 13.26 20.12 -2.29
N LYS A 68 13.51 21.44 -2.21
CA LYS A 68 14.81 22.04 -2.54
C LYS A 68 15.99 21.51 -1.72
N ASP A 69 15.72 20.91 -0.56
CA ASP A 69 16.72 20.38 0.37
C ASP A 69 16.77 18.83 0.32
N GLY A 70 16.05 18.20 -0.62
CA GLY A 70 16.00 16.75 -0.79
C GLY A 70 15.05 16.01 0.16
N ASN A 71 14.17 16.71 0.87
CA ASN A 71 13.20 16.12 1.80
C ASN A 71 11.92 15.66 1.08
N PRO A 72 11.14 14.76 1.69
CA PRO A 72 9.82 14.39 1.16
C PRO A 72 8.88 15.60 1.10
N THR A 73 7.96 15.52 0.15
CA THR A 73 6.90 16.50 -0.08
C THR A 73 5.58 16.05 0.55
N ALA A 74 4.54 16.90 0.48
CA ALA A 74 3.19 16.52 0.88
C ALA A 74 2.66 15.28 0.14
N ALA A 75 3.09 15.04 -1.10
CA ALA A 75 2.70 13.85 -1.86
C ALA A 75 3.20 12.57 -1.18
N ASP A 76 4.44 12.57 -0.69
CA ASP A 76 5.05 11.43 -0.02
C ASP A 76 4.33 11.08 1.29
N TYR A 77 3.93 12.09 2.07
CA TYR A 77 3.12 11.88 3.28
C TYR A 77 1.73 11.30 2.97
N GLN A 78 1.09 11.72 1.87
CA GLN A 78 -0.20 11.15 1.44
C GLN A 78 -0.05 9.71 0.93
N MET A 79 1.07 9.40 0.27
CA MET A 79 1.33 8.09 -0.32
C MET A 79 1.87 7.06 0.69
N LEU A 80 2.38 7.51 1.84
CA LEU A 80 2.95 6.63 2.85
C LEU A 80 1.99 5.51 3.28
N PHE A 81 0.83 5.87 3.84
CA PHE A 81 -0.15 4.90 4.34
C PHE A 81 -0.62 3.87 3.30
N PRO A 82 -1.07 4.25 2.08
CA PRO A 82 -1.52 3.26 1.11
C PRO A 82 -0.40 2.33 0.67
N ILE A 83 0.84 2.81 0.56
CA ILE A 83 1.97 1.96 0.18
C ILE A 83 2.34 1.01 1.32
N GLU A 84 2.37 1.49 2.56
CA GLU A 84 2.53 0.64 3.75
C GLU A 84 1.48 -0.47 3.82
N ALA A 85 0.21 -0.15 3.52
CA ALA A 85 -0.85 -1.15 3.45
C ALA A 85 -0.61 -2.18 2.32
N ILE A 86 -0.17 -1.72 1.15
CA ILE A 86 0.18 -2.56 -0.01
C ILE A 86 1.36 -3.50 0.31
N THR A 87 2.38 -3.01 1.01
CA THR A 87 3.62 -3.76 1.32
C THR A 87 3.54 -4.56 2.63
N SER A 88 2.45 -4.43 3.40
CA SER A 88 2.25 -5.09 4.70
C SER A 88 2.27 -6.63 4.73
N GLY A 89 2.31 -7.28 3.56
CA GLY A 89 2.19 -8.74 3.42
C GLY A 89 0.75 -9.26 3.40
N ARG A 90 -0.25 -8.37 3.43
CA ARG A 90 -1.68 -8.73 3.35
C ARG A 90 -2.21 -8.83 1.91
N MET A 91 -1.42 -8.43 0.92
CA MET A 91 -1.74 -8.57 -0.50
C MET A 91 -0.99 -9.73 -1.14
N ASP A 92 -1.44 -10.17 -2.31
CA ASP A 92 -0.69 -11.09 -3.16
C ASP A 92 0.69 -10.49 -3.46
N PRO A 93 1.80 -11.18 -3.10
CA PRO A 93 3.15 -10.70 -3.37
C PRO A 93 3.41 -10.37 -4.84
N ALA A 94 2.75 -11.06 -5.78
CA ALA A 94 2.87 -10.79 -7.22
C ALA A 94 2.28 -9.42 -7.63
N MET A 95 1.45 -8.80 -6.77
CA MET A 95 0.89 -7.47 -6.99
C MET A 95 1.74 -6.35 -6.38
N VAL A 96 2.86 -6.64 -5.69
CA VAL A 96 3.66 -5.65 -4.95
C VAL A 96 5.02 -5.45 -5.63
N PRO A 97 5.19 -4.37 -6.43
CA PRO A 97 6.46 -4.05 -7.07
C PRO A 97 7.58 -3.75 -6.08
N GLU A 98 8.80 -4.15 -6.43
CA GLU A 98 9.99 -3.92 -5.62
C GLU A 98 10.29 -2.44 -5.32
N PRO A 99 10.10 -1.49 -6.28
CA PRO A 99 10.32 -0.07 -5.99
C PRO A 99 9.51 0.46 -4.81
N LEU A 100 8.28 -0.03 -4.62
CA LEU A 100 7.44 0.39 -3.51
C LEU A 100 7.96 -0.11 -2.16
N LYS A 101 8.50 -1.35 -2.12
CA LYS A 101 9.13 -1.90 -0.92
C LYS A 101 10.39 -1.11 -0.57
N ASN A 102 11.26 -0.89 -1.56
CA ASN A 102 12.50 -0.12 -1.39
C ASN A 102 12.22 1.30 -0.87
N TRP A 103 11.15 1.94 -1.36
CA TRP A 103 10.76 3.26 -0.91
C TRP A 103 10.27 3.25 0.55
N ILE A 104 9.44 2.29 0.95
CA ILE A 104 9.03 2.14 2.35
C ILE A 104 10.23 1.91 3.27
N ASP A 105 11.14 1.02 2.89
CA ASP A 105 12.35 0.74 3.66
C ASP A 105 13.20 2.01 3.83
N MET A 106 13.33 2.81 2.76
CA MET A 106 14.02 4.10 2.81
C MET A 106 13.31 5.08 3.75
N VAL A 107 11.97 5.18 3.67
CA VAL A 107 11.18 6.06 4.54
C VAL A 107 11.31 5.66 6.00
N HIS A 108 11.17 4.38 6.33
CA HIS A 108 11.24 3.86 7.70
C HIS A 108 12.62 4.03 8.32
N LYS A 109 13.70 4.00 7.52
CA LYS A 109 15.08 4.27 7.98
C LYS A 109 15.35 5.75 8.28
N ARG A 110 14.45 6.68 7.94
CA ARG A 110 14.69 8.10 8.19
C ARG A 110 14.63 8.40 9.69
N PRO A 111 15.62 9.12 10.26
CA PRO A 111 15.58 9.51 11.67
C PRO A 111 14.32 10.31 12.05
N ALA A 112 13.78 11.11 11.12
CA ALA A 112 12.55 11.85 11.34
C ALA A 112 11.31 10.93 11.45
N TYR A 113 11.28 9.83 10.67
CA TYR A 113 10.21 8.83 10.75
C TYR A 113 10.26 8.10 12.10
N ILE A 114 11.45 7.65 12.50
CA ILE A 114 11.67 6.94 13.76
C ILE A 114 11.20 7.80 14.96
N ARG A 115 11.63 9.07 15.01
CA ARG A 115 11.17 10.01 16.08
C ARG A 115 9.65 10.22 16.05
N ALA A 116 9.04 10.27 14.87
CA ALA A 116 7.60 10.40 14.74
C ALA A 116 6.87 9.15 15.25
N TYR A 117 7.40 7.96 14.96
CA TYR A 117 6.88 6.69 15.46
C TYR A 117 6.99 6.61 16.99
N GLU A 118 8.16 6.91 17.57
CA GLU A 118 8.38 6.90 19.02
C GLU A 118 7.40 7.82 19.77
N LYS A 119 7.08 8.98 19.18
CA LYS A 119 6.13 9.93 19.75
C LYS A 119 4.67 9.55 19.48
N GLY A 120 4.39 8.96 18.32
CA GLY A 120 3.04 8.58 17.87
C GLY A 120 2.53 7.28 18.50
N GLY A 121 3.43 6.41 18.95
CA GLY A 121 3.11 5.10 19.52
C GLY A 121 3.02 3.99 18.46
N ALA A 122 2.66 2.79 18.91
CA ALA A 122 2.65 1.60 18.09
C ALA A 122 1.72 1.74 16.88
N TYR A 123 2.22 1.34 15.71
CA TYR A 123 1.52 1.45 14.43
C TYR A 123 1.69 0.16 13.62
N ASP A 124 0.57 -0.45 13.23
CA ASP A 124 0.51 -1.80 12.64
C ASP A 124 1.37 -2.01 11.38
N TYR A 125 1.65 -0.93 10.65
CA TYR A 125 2.38 -1.00 9.39
C TYR A 125 3.85 -0.61 9.49
N ALA A 126 4.33 -0.24 10.67
CA ALA A 126 5.74 0.06 10.90
C ALA A 126 6.29 -0.76 12.07
N LYS A 127 7.44 -1.37 11.82
CA LYS A 127 8.21 -2.11 12.82
C LYS A 127 9.57 -1.45 12.90
N LEU A 128 9.86 -0.81 14.03
CA LEU A 128 11.22 -0.40 14.38
C LEU A 128 12.09 -1.63 14.63
#